data_AF-A0A0K9YW14-F1
#
_entry.id   AF-A0A0K9YW14-F1
#
_cell.length_a   1.000
_cell.length_b   1.000
_cell.length_c   1.000
_cell.angle_alpha   90.00
_cell.angle_beta   90.00
_cell.angle_gamma   90.00
#
_symmetry.space_group_name_H-M   'P 1'
#
loop_
_entity.id
_entity.type
_entity.pdbx_description
1 polymer ?
#
loop_
_entity_poly.entity_id
_entity_poly.type
_entity_poly.pdbx_seq_one_letter_code
_entity_poly.pdbx_strand_id
1 'polypeptide(L)'
;MYRLFKYKPLMDGMMYSWHEVCTSQDIDYISQLAEGMCRVDGRGRYRYKVEDITFEVMRLGNGKYKHVIIKEMMDTWRKGSSLS
;
A
#
# COMPACT_ATOMS: atom_id res chain seq x y z
N MET A 1 -13.43 3.96 4.26
CA MET A 1 -13.41 2.58 3.73
C MET A 1 -12.01 2.31 3.19
N TYR A 2 -11.38 1.24 3.65
CA TYR A 2 -10.02 0.86 3.30
C TYR A 2 -10.01 -0.06 2.09
N ARG A 3 -8.94 0.01 1.30
CA ARG A 3 -8.81 -0.70 0.03
C ARG A 3 -7.44 -1.36 -0.06
N LEU A 4 -7.42 -2.61 -0.50
CA LEU A 4 -6.21 -3.38 -0.75
C LEU A 4 -5.97 -3.46 -2.26
N PHE A 5 -4.75 -3.18 -2.68
CA PHE A 5 -4.31 -3.22 -4.06
C PHE A 5 -3.15 -4.20 -4.24
N LYS A 6 -3.12 -4.91 -5.36
CA LYS A 6 -2.02 -5.79 -5.78
C LYS A 6 -1.33 -5.20 -7.01
N TYR A 7 0.00 -5.24 -6.99
CA TYR A 7 0.84 -4.95 -8.15
C TYR A 7 0.72 -6.07 -9.19
N LYS A 8 0.30 -5.75 -10.42
CA LYS A 8 0.36 -6.67 -11.56
C LYS A 8 1.27 -6.10 -12.65
N PRO A 9 2.32 -6.85 -13.08
CA PRO A 9 3.09 -6.49 -14.26
C PRO A 9 2.23 -6.68 -15.51
N LEU A 10 2.22 -5.71 -16.41
CA LEU A 10 1.41 -5.73 -17.63
C LEU A 10 2.18 -6.32 -18.83
N MET A 11 3.44 -5.94 -19.04
CA MET A 11 4.34 -6.48 -20.07
C MET A 11 5.81 -6.38 -19.62
N ASP A 12 6.60 -7.45 -19.83
CA ASP A 12 8.07 -7.56 -19.67
C ASP A 12 8.70 -6.81 -18.49
N GLY A 13 7.97 -6.67 -17.38
CA GLY A 13 8.42 -6.00 -16.16
C GLY A 13 8.59 -4.48 -16.23
N MET A 14 8.37 -3.82 -17.38
CA MET A 14 8.59 -2.37 -17.54
C MET A 14 7.35 -1.52 -17.23
N MET A 15 6.14 -2.08 -17.32
CA MET A 15 4.89 -1.39 -16.98
C MET A 15 4.09 -2.15 -15.92
N TYR A 16 3.49 -1.39 -15.00
CA TYR A 16 2.76 -1.93 -13.87
C TYR A 16 1.44 -1.21 -13.61
N SER A 17 0.48 -1.98 -13.11
CA SER A 17 -0.83 -1.49 -12.66
C SER A 17 -1.14 -1.98 -11.26
N TRP A 18 -1.90 -1.16 -10.52
CA TRP A 18 -2.45 -1.50 -9.22
C TRP A 18 -3.90 -1.91 -9.38
N HIS A 19 -4.20 -3.16 -9.03
CA HIS A 19 -5.56 -3.69 -9.09
C HIS A 19 -6.14 -3.77 -7.69
N GLU A 20 -7.34 -3.23 -7.50
CA GLU A 20 -8.10 -3.41 -6.27
C GLU A 20 -8.45 -4.90 -6.09
N VAL A 21 -8.18 -5.43 -4.90
CA VAL A 21 -8.41 -6.83 -4.53
C VAL A 21 -9.57 -6.93 -3.55
N CYS A 22 -9.65 -6.00 -2.61
CA CYS A 22 -10.61 -6.03 -1.54
C CYS A 22 -10.88 -4.62 -0.99
N THR A 23 -12.09 -4.42 -0.48
CA THR A 23 -12.46 -3.24 0.29
C THR A 23 -13.08 -3.67 1.61
N SER A 24 -12.75 -3.00 2.70
CA SER A 24 -13.30 -3.27 4.03
C SER A 24 -13.43 -2.00 4.85
N GLN A 25 -14.27 -2.03 5.88
CA GLN A 25 -14.28 -0.99 6.92
C GLN A 25 -13.26 -1.29 8.04
N ASP A 26 -12.74 -2.51 8.08
CA ASP A 26 -11.77 -2.97 9.08
C ASP A 26 -10.34 -2.89 8.51
N ILE A 27 -9.49 -2.07 9.15
CA ILE A 27 -8.10 -1.90 8.75
C ILE A 27 -7.22 -3.08 9.16
N ASP A 28 -7.52 -3.74 10.28
CA ASP A 28 -6.76 -4.90 10.73
C ASP A 28 -6.97 -6.05 9.76
N TYR A 29 -8.20 -6.25 9.30
CA TYR A 29 -8.50 -7.19 8.23
C TYR A 29 -7.69 -6.90 6.95
N ILE A 30 -7.63 -5.63 6.52
CA ILE A 30 -6.89 -5.25 5.32
C ILE A 30 -5.38 -5.48 5.49
N SER A 31 -4.81 -5.13 6.65
CA SER A 31 -3.36 -5.30 6.89
C SER A 31 -2.97 -6.78 6.97
N GLN A 32 -3.76 -7.60 7.67
CA GLN A 32 -3.54 -9.04 7.78
C GLN A 32 -3.75 -9.75 6.45
N LEU A 33 -4.77 -9.36 5.67
CA LEU A 33 -4.98 -9.89 4.34
C LEU A 33 -3.81 -9.55 3.41
N ALA A 34 -3.28 -8.33 3.46
CA ALA A 34 -2.12 -7.93 2.67
C ALA A 34 -0.89 -8.79 2.99
N GLU A 35 -0.63 -9.09 4.27
CA GLU A 35 0.43 -10.02 4.67
C GLU A 35 0.17 -11.46 4.18
N GLY A 36 -1.04 -11.97 4.40
CA GLY A 36 -1.42 -13.32 4.00
C GLY A 36 -1.28 -13.52 2.49
N MET A 37 -1.72 -12.54 1.70
CA MET A 37 -1.60 -12.56 0.25
C MET A 37 -0.14 -12.42 -0.21
N CYS A 38 0.66 -11.58 0.44
CA CYS A 38 2.10 -11.48 0.18
C CYS A 38 2.82 -12.80 0.46
N ARG A 39 2.41 -13.52 1.50
CA ARG A 39 2.91 -14.86 1.84
C ARG A 39 2.61 -15.90 0.78
N VAL A 40 1.36 -15.94 0.29
CA VAL A 40 0.92 -16.90 -0.73
C VAL A 40 1.56 -16.61 -2.08
N ASP A 41 1.61 -15.35 -2.51
CA ASP A 41 2.22 -14.99 -3.79
C ASP A 41 3.75 -15.13 -3.80
N GLY A 42 4.40 -15.00 -2.64
CA GLY A 42 5.84 -15.07 -2.45
C GLY A 42 6.66 -13.92 -3.06
N ARG A 43 6.12 -13.22 -4.08
CA ARG A 43 6.70 -12.08 -4.80
C ARG A 43 5.74 -10.89 -4.97
N GLY A 44 4.49 -11.04 -4.53
CA GLY A 44 3.45 -10.02 -4.72
C GLY A 44 3.70 -8.78 -3.87
N ARG A 45 3.59 -7.60 -4.49
CA ARG A 45 3.58 -6.31 -3.78
C ARG A 45 2.14 -5.89 -3.54
N TYR A 46 1.81 -5.63 -2.28
CA TYR A 46 0.47 -5.27 -1.84
C TYR A 46 0.50 -3.89 -1.20
N ARG A 47 -0.51 -3.07 -1.49
CA ARG A 47 -0.65 -1.73 -0.92
C ARG A 47 -2.02 -1.51 -0.34
N TYR A 48 -2.07 -0.83 0.78
CA TYR A 48 -3.30 -0.28 1.33
C TYR A 48 -3.04 1.12 1.86
N LYS A 49 -4.12 1.88 2.05
CA LYS A 49 -4.06 3.26 2.54
C LYS A 49 -4.82 3.39 3.83
N VAL A 50 -4.27 4.14 4.76
CA VAL A 50 -4.95 4.66 5.95
C VAL A 50 -4.84 6.15 5.86
N GLU A 51 -5.97 6.83 5.65
CA GLU A 51 -5.99 8.27 5.41
C GLU A 51 -5.04 8.63 4.26
N ASP A 52 -4.06 9.50 4.50
CA ASP A 52 -3.08 9.95 3.52
C ASP A 52 -1.79 9.11 3.50
N ILE A 53 -1.71 8.08 4.35
CA ILE A 53 -0.55 7.20 4.46
C ILE A 53 -0.74 5.98 3.58
N THR A 54 0.21 5.75 2.68
CA THR A 54 0.26 4.51 1.89
C THR A 54 1.25 3.51 2.49
N PHE A 55 0.74 2.34 2.85
CA PHE A 55 1.53 1.20 3.29
C PHE A 55 1.76 0.23 2.12
N GLU A 56 2.98 -0.29 2.01
CA GLU A 56 3.33 -1.42 1.16
C GLU A 56 3.82 -2.58 2.03
N VAL A 57 3.33 -3.78 1.74
CA VAL A 57 3.77 -5.00 2.42
C VAL A 57 4.93 -5.61 1.67
N MET A 58 6.06 -5.72 2.36
CA MET A 58 7.29 -6.31 1.83
C MET A 58 7.66 -7.58 2.59
N ARG A 59 8.13 -8.59 1.86
CA ARG A 59 8.72 -9.78 2.44
C ARG A 59 10.19 -9.52 2.78
N LEU A 60 10.59 -9.80 4.02
CA LEU A 60 11.97 -9.65 4.48
C LEU A 60 12.80 -10.94 4.38
N GLY A 61 12.15 -12.08 4.08
CA GLY A 61 12.77 -13.42 4.11
C GLY A 61 12.38 -14.19 5.38
N ASN A 62 12.65 -15.51 5.41
CA ASN A 62 12.38 -16.39 6.56
C ASN A 62 10.97 -16.28 7.16
N GLY A 63 9.96 -16.08 6.30
CA GLY A 63 8.56 -15.94 6.72
C GLY A 63 8.23 -14.62 7.44
N LYS A 64 9.14 -13.65 7.47
CA LYS A 64 8.91 -12.32 8.05
C LYS A 64 8.43 -11.32 7.00
N TYR A 65 7.54 -10.43 7.43
CA TYR A 65 6.93 -9.37 6.62
C TYR A 65 7.04 -8.03 7.35
N LYS A 66 7.05 -6.95 6.59
CA LYS A 66 7.06 -5.59 7.11
C LYS A 66 6.12 -4.71 6.28
N HIS A 67 5.31 -3.94 6.98
CA HIS A 67 4.57 -2.83 6.40
C HIS A 67 5.49 -1.62 6.37
N VAL A 68 5.79 -1.13 5.17
CA VAL A 68 6.62 0.05 4.96
C VAL A 68 5.76 1.20 4.48
N ILE A 69 6.00 2.38 5.01
CA ILE A 69 5.35 3.60 4.53
C ILE A 69 6.13 4.07 3.30
N ILE A 70 5.44 4.26 2.18
CA ILE A 70 6.03 4.63 0.89
C ILE A 70 5.58 5.99 0.38
N LYS A 71 4.56 6.58 1.01
CA LYS A 71 4.18 7.96 0.82
C LYS A 71 3.49 8.45 2.08
N GLU A 72 4.14 9.35 2.79
CA GLU A 72 3.49 10.31 3.67
C GLU A 72 3.26 11.56 2.82
N MET A 73 2.02 12.00 2.62
CA MET A 73 1.87 13.43 2.32
C MET A 73 2.20 14.14 3.63
N MET A 74 3.43 14.67 3.75
CA MET A 74 3.62 15.80 4.65
C MET A 74 2.62 16.86 4.20
N ASP A 75 1.75 17.29 5.10
CA ASP A 75 0.87 18.45 4.90
C ASP A 75 1.72 19.67 4.49
N THR A 76 1.95 19.84 3.19
CA THR A 76 2.47 21.08 2.62
C THR A 76 1.32 22.05 2.40
N TRP A 77 0.48 22.26 3.42
CA TRP A 77 -0.46 23.37 3.47
C TRP A 77 -0.48 23.99 4.87
N ARG A 78 0.50 24.86 5.15
CA ARG A 78 0.34 26.14 5.90
C ARG A 78 1.69 26.82 6.12
N LYS A 79 2.18 27.57 5.12
CA LYS A 79 3.02 28.76 5.34
C LYS A 79 2.75 29.81 4.26
N GLY A 80 2.29 30.99 4.72
CA GLY A 80 2.15 32.24 3.96
C GLY A 80 0.77 32.40 3.34
N SER A 81 -0.26 32.91 4.04
CA SER A 81 -0.41 34.30 4.51
C SER A 81 -0.33 35.31 3.36
N SER A 82 -1.52 35.75 2.92
CA SER A 82 -1.87 37.10 2.44
C SER A 82 -0.78 37.96 1.79
N LEU A 83 -0.89 38.17 0.48
CA LEU A 83 -0.63 39.48 -0.13
C LEU A 83 -1.72 39.74 -1.17
N SER A 84 -2.83 40.27 -0.67
CA SER A 84 -3.68 41.25 -1.36
C SER A 84 -2.94 42.56 -1.54
#